data_AF-A0A0W0RIQ0-F1
#
_entry.id   AF-A0A0W0RIQ0-F1
#
_cell.length_a   1.000
_cell.length_b   1.000
_cell.length_c   1.000
_cell.angle_alpha   90.00
_cell.angle_beta   90.00
_cell.angle_gamma   90.00
#
_symmetry.space_group_name_H-M   'P 1'
#
loop_
_entity.id
_entity.type
_entity.pdbx_description
1 polymer ?
#
loop_
_entity_poly.entity_id
_entity_poly.type
_entity_poly.pdbx_seq_one_letter_code
_entity_poly.pdbx_strand_id
1 'polypeptide(L)'
;MEGKIENPVAATPTLSLFEFKMKFADHMKICAIFKLKSEERIAQLESNNDHDALIELHEQMMVTIRGQITIYQEKLKKADSYEEDRETLQQRISNEIARLNRYLEKLQEQLIQIKSLKFLFSLSPPELFQEALKNKSSALLIIKNSTLIAKISNAQMLLITHQDPEIIKSLASIVATREYTFETPHIFAALKQHVQAESDKGFIGEKENAAIHDLLLKINNYLDKKIENAVKGNATPWALGYFGSRHQLNKGDKKVSVPQGIYELKYHLDQRDKIPASDVLIKMQNTLQIKNAERKDESMFQQFKRLISYLFGYAQSEETLKEYEYLEQVAIGKQSIS
;
A
#
# COMPACT_ATOMS: atom_id res chain seq x y z
N MET A 1 -43.60 22.31 -65.79
CA MET A 1 -43.44 20.98 -65.20
C MET A 1 -42.71 21.16 -63.88
N GLU A 2 -43.45 21.31 -62.79
CA GLU A 2 -42.86 21.33 -61.45
C GLU A 2 -42.64 19.88 -61.02
N GLY A 3 -41.38 19.51 -60.84
CA GLY A 3 -41.01 18.19 -60.35
C GLY A 3 -41.49 18.05 -58.91
N LYS A 4 -42.46 17.16 -58.68
CA LYS A 4 -42.81 16.70 -57.33
C LYS A 4 -41.57 16.01 -56.74
N ILE A 5 -40.98 16.65 -55.73
CA ILE A 5 -40.03 16.00 -54.84
C ILE A 5 -40.86 15.06 -53.98
N GLU A 6 -40.88 13.78 -54.34
CA GLU A 6 -41.39 12.72 -53.49
C GLU A 6 -40.46 12.60 -52.28
N ASN A 7 -40.91 13.12 -51.13
CA ASN A 7 -40.29 12.78 -49.87
C ASN A 7 -40.40 11.25 -49.70
N PRO A 8 -39.31 10.54 -49.37
CA PRO A 8 -39.39 9.11 -49.13
C PRO A 8 -40.36 8.88 -47.98
N VAL A 9 -41.44 8.15 -48.25
CA VAL A 9 -42.40 7.72 -47.23
C VAL A 9 -41.60 6.98 -46.16
N ALA A 10 -41.53 7.54 -44.96
CA ALA A 10 -40.88 6.91 -43.82
C ALA A 10 -41.48 5.50 -43.67
N ALA A 11 -40.61 4.48 -43.67
CA ALA A 11 -41.05 3.11 -43.55
C ALA A 11 -41.92 2.96 -42.29
N THR A 12 -43.13 2.45 -42.45
CA THR A 12 -44.09 2.29 -41.35
C THR A 12 -43.45 1.44 -40.24
N PRO A 13 -43.47 1.89 -38.98
CA PRO A 13 -42.84 1.16 -37.90
C PRO A 13 -43.48 -0.24 -37.74
N THR A 14 -42.62 -1.26 -37.61
CA THR A 14 -43.03 -2.68 -37.46
C THR A 14 -43.60 -3.01 -36.08
N LEU A 15 -43.49 -2.09 -35.12
CA LEU A 15 -43.98 -2.21 -33.75
C LEU A 15 -44.75 -0.94 -33.38
N SER A 16 -45.68 -1.03 -32.44
CA SER A 16 -46.24 0.16 -31.82
C SER A 16 -45.18 0.90 -30.98
N LEU A 17 -45.35 2.21 -30.79
CA LEU A 17 -44.44 3.01 -29.95
C LEU A 17 -44.34 2.45 -28.52
N PHE A 18 -45.44 1.96 -27.97
CA PHE A 18 -45.48 1.30 -26.65
C PHE A 18 -44.62 0.03 -26.62
N GLU A 19 -44.79 -0.88 -27.59
CA GLU A 19 -44.00 -2.11 -27.68
C GLU A 19 -42.52 -1.83 -27.90
N PHE A 20 -42.19 -0.80 -28.70
CA PHE A 20 -40.81 -0.37 -28.88
C PHE A 20 -40.19 0.10 -27.55
N LYS A 21 -40.89 0.97 -26.80
CA LYS A 21 -40.44 1.46 -25.50
C LYS A 21 -40.28 0.33 -24.49
N MET A 22 -41.19 -0.64 -24.46
CA MET A 22 -41.08 -1.83 -23.60
C MET A 22 -39.85 -2.68 -23.96
N LYS A 23 -39.66 -3.03 -25.24
CA LYS A 23 -38.48 -3.79 -25.69
C LYS A 23 -37.16 -3.03 -25.49
N PHE A 24 -37.18 -1.70 -25.55
CA PHE A 24 -36.02 -0.88 -25.21
C PHE A 24 -35.72 -0.94 -23.70
N ALA A 25 -36.73 -0.79 -22.85
CA ALA A 25 -36.59 -0.88 -21.40
C ALA A 25 -36.08 -2.26 -20.95
N ASP A 26 -36.59 -3.35 -21.53
CA ASP A 26 -36.12 -4.69 -21.19
C ASP A 26 -34.68 -4.94 -21.63
N HIS A 27 -34.27 -4.42 -22.79
CA HIS A 27 -32.87 -4.48 -23.21
C HIS A 27 -31.95 -3.70 -22.26
N MET A 28 -32.37 -2.52 -21.79
CA MET A 28 -31.63 -1.77 -20.77
C MET A 28 -31.44 -2.57 -19.47
N LYS A 29 -32.48 -3.30 -19.03
CA LYS A 29 -32.38 -4.17 -17.84
C LYS A 29 -31.35 -5.28 -18.06
N ILE A 30 -31.35 -5.94 -19.22
CA ILE A 30 -30.36 -6.97 -19.56
C ILE A 30 -28.94 -6.40 -19.52
N CYS A 31 -28.72 -5.23 -20.11
CA CYS A 31 -27.41 -4.57 -20.08
C CYS A 31 -26.96 -4.23 -18.65
N ALA A 32 -27.88 -3.74 -17.81
CA ALA A 32 -27.60 -3.42 -16.42
C ALA A 32 -27.24 -4.67 -15.59
N ILE A 33 -28.00 -5.76 -15.75
CA ILE A 33 -27.74 -7.04 -15.08
C ILE A 33 -26.38 -7.60 -15.50
N PHE A 34 -26.08 -7.54 -16.81
CA PHE A 34 -24.78 -7.96 -17.33
C PHE A 34 -23.64 -7.19 -16.66
N LYS A 35 -23.72 -5.86 -16.66
CA LYS A 35 -22.71 -4.99 -16.04
C LYS A 35 -22.48 -5.35 -14.56
N LEU A 36 -23.55 -5.47 -13.78
CA LEU A 36 -23.47 -5.80 -12.36
C LEU A 36 -22.76 -7.14 -12.12
N LYS A 37 -23.19 -8.20 -12.83
CA LYS A 37 -22.57 -9.53 -12.72
C LYS A 37 -21.10 -9.53 -13.12
N SER A 38 -20.75 -8.76 -14.14
CA SER A 38 -19.36 -8.61 -14.58
C SER A 38 -18.51 -7.90 -13.54
N GLU A 39 -19.00 -6.81 -12.92
CA GLU A 39 -18.29 -6.08 -11.87
C GLU A 39 -18.07 -6.96 -10.62
N GLU A 40 -19.08 -7.75 -10.22
CA GLU A 40 -18.94 -8.75 -9.15
C GLU A 40 -17.86 -9.79 -9.48
N ARG A 41 -17.84 -10.28 -10.73
CA ARG A 41 -16.85 -11.25 -11.17
C ARG A 41 -15.43 -10.66 -11.24
N ILE A 42 -15.28 -9.42 -11.68
CA ILE A 42 -14.00 -8.70 -11.67
C ILE A 42 -13.46 -8.63 -10.24
N ALA A 43 -14.26 -8.16 -9.28
CA ALA A 43 -13.84 -8.04 -7.89
C ALA A 43 -13.39 -9.39 -7.30
N GLN A 44 -14.11 -10.47 -7.62
CA GLN A 44 -13.71 -11.82 -7.22
C GLN A 44 -12.34 -12.22 -7.80
N LEU A 45 -12.12 -12.00 -9.10
CA LEU A 45 -10.86 -12.38 -9.76
C LEU A 45 -9.68 -11.51 -9.31
N GLU A 46 -9.91 -10.22 -9.05
CA GLU A 46 -8.92 -9.30 -8.46
C GLU A 46 -8.48 -9.80 -7.07
N SER A 47 -9.42 -10.22 -6.22
CA SER A 47 -9.09 -10.77 -4.90
C SER A 47 -8.26 -12.05 -4.97
N ASN A 48 -8.44 -12.84 -6.04
CA ASN A 48 -7.70 -14.07 -6.28
C ASN A 48 -6.36 -13.83 -7.00
N ASN A 49 -6.05 -12.60 -7.43
CA ASN A 49 -4.92 -12.25 -8.29
C ASN A 49 -4.85 -13.07 -9.61
N ASP A 50 -6.01 -13.49 -10.15
CA ASP A 50 -6.11 -14.28 -11.37
C ASP A 50 -6.13 -13.37 -12.61
N HIS A 51 -4.93 -12.98 -13.04
CA HIS A 51 -4.76 -12.04 -14.14
C HIS A 51 -5.17 -12.62 -15.50
N ASP A 52 -5.07 -13.94 -15.68
CA ASP A 52 -5.47 -14.60 -16.93
C ASP A 52 -6.98 -14.56 -17.10
N ALA A 53 -7.72 -14.97 -16.07
CA ALA A 53 -9.18 -14.91 -16.08
C ALA A 53 -9.68 -13.45 -16.18
N LEU A 54 -8.98 -12.48 -15.57
CA LEU A 54 -9.32 -11.07 -15.70
C LEU A 54 -9.19 -10.56 -17.13
N ILE A 55 -8.12 -10.95 -17.85
CA ILE A 55 -7.92 -10.59 -19.26
C ILE A 55 -9.05 -11.16 -20.11
N GLU A 56 -9.33 -12.46 -19.98
CA GLU A 56 -10.39 -13.13 -20.74
C GLU A 56 -11.76 -12.49 -20.49
N LEU A 57 -12.08 -12.19 -19.23
CA LEU A 57 -13.34 -11.55 -18.85
C LEU A 57 -13.48 -10.16 -19.48
N HIS A 58 -12.44 -9.32 -19.39
CA HIS A 58 -12.49 -7.97 -19.97
C HIS A 58 -12.64 -8.01 -21.50
N GLU A 59 -11.94 -8.93 -22.18
CA GLU A 59 -12.07 -9.11 -23.62
C GLU A 59 -13.50 -9.55 -24.01
N GLN A 60 -14.08 -10.51 -23.27
CA GLN A 60 -15.47 -10.94 -23.46
C GLN A 60 -16.47 -9.80 -23.19
N MET A 61 -16.24 -9.00 -22.16
CA MET A 61 -17.07 -7.85 -21.83
C MET A 61 -17.05 -6.80 -22.94
N MET A 62 -15.87 -6.49 -23.47
CA MET A 62 -15.73 -5.56 -24.59
C MET A 62 -16.48 -6.04 -25.83
N VAL A 63 -16.40 -7.33 -26.16
CA VAL A 63 -17.18 -7.93 -27.26
C VAL A 63 -18.69 -7.78 -27.01
N THR A 64 -19.14 -8.11 -25.80
CA THR A 64 -20.56 -8.02 -25.42
C THR A 64 -21.08 -6.59 -25.48
N ILE A 65 -20.33 -5.61 -24.98
CA ILE A 65 -20.71 -4.20 -24.97
C ILE A 65 -20.76 -3.63 -26.39
N ARG A 66 -19.81 -4.01 -27.26
CA ARG A 66 -19.90 -3.67 -28.70
C ARG A 66 -21.16 -4.22 -29.33
N GLY A 67 -21.53 -5.47 -29.01
CA GLY A 67 -22.80 -6.06 -29.43
C GLY A 67 -24.02 -5.25 -28.94
N GLN A 68 -24.02 -4.82 -27.68
CA GLN A 68 -25.09 -3.96 -27.12
C GLN A 68 -25.15 -2.60 -27.84
N ILE A 69 -24.00 -1.96 -28.10
CA ILE A 69 -23.92 -0.70 -28.86
C ILE A 69 -24.56 -0.87 -30.24
N THR A 70 -24.23 -1.94 -30.97
CA THR A 70 -24.84 -2.24 -32.28
C THR A 70 -26.36 -2.36 -32.18
N ILE A 71 -26.88 -3.06 -31.17
CA ILE A 71 -28.34 -3.17 -30.94
C ILE A 71 -28.97 -1.79 -30.66
N TYR A 72 -28.32 -0.93 -29.87
CA TYR A 72 -28.81 0.43 -29.64
C TYR A 72 -28.75 1.29 -30.90
N GLN A 73 -27.71 1.17 -31.74
CA GLN A 73 -27.62 1.87 -33.02
C GLN A 73 -28.74 1.44 -33.98
N GLU A 74 -29.09 0.15 -34.03
CA GLU A 74 -30.24 -0.32 -34.80
C GLU A 74 -31.56 0.23 -34.26
N LYS A 75 -31.72 0.27 -32.92
CA LYS A 75 -32.90 0.88 -32.28
C LYS A 75 -32.98 2.37 -32.55
N LEU A 76 -31.85 3.08 -32.60
CA LEU A 76 -31.79 4.51 -32.95
C LEU A 76 -32.31 4.75 -34.37
N LYS A 77 -31.87 3.96 -35.35
CA LYS A 77 -32.38 4.03 -36.73
C LYS A 77 -33.89 3.72 -36.81
N LYS A 78 -34.37 2.76 -36.01
CA LYS A 78 -35.81 2.44 -35.94
C LYS A 78 -36.61 3.57 -35.28
N ALA A 79 -36.04 4.31 -34.34
CA ALA A 79 -36.70 5.43 -33.68
C ALA A 79 -37.05 6.56 -34.65
N ASP A 80 -36.36 6.68 -35.79
CA ASP A 80 -36.66 7.65 -36.86
C ASP A 80 -38.06 7.48 -37.48
N SER A 81 -38.62 6.28 -37.40
CA SER A 81 -39.94 5.94 -37.99
C SER A 81 -41.14 6.34 -37.13
N TYR A 82 -40.92 6.84 -35.91
CA TYR A 82 -42.00 7.34 -35.04
C TYR A 82 -42.03 8.86 -35.12
N GLU A 83 -43.19 9.45 -35.44
CA GLU A 83 -43.39 10.90 -35.44
C GLU A 83 -43.59 11.43 -34.01
N GLU A 84 -44.38 10.73 -33.20
CA GLU A 84 -44.58 11.06 -31.79
C GLU A 84 -43.35 10.67 -30.94
N ASP A 85 -42.87 11.62 -30.12
CA ASP A 85 -41.79 11.41 -29.14
C ASP A 85 -40.41 11.05 -29.73
N ARG A 86 -40.23 11.29 -31.04
CA ARG A 86 -39.01 10.98 -31.80
C ARG A 86 -37.74 11.51 -31.14
N GLU A 87 -37.70 12.81 -30.90
CA GLU A 87 -36.52 13.51 -30.40
C GLU A 87 -36.12 12.99 -29.01
N THR A 88 -37.09 12.86 -28.10
CA THR A 88 -36.86 12.32 -26.75
C THR A 88 -36.33 10.88 -26.80
N LEU A 89 -36.91 10.05 -27.67
CA LEU A 89 -36.53 8.65 -27.81
C LEU A 89 -35.13 8.50 -28.41
N GLN A 90 -34.82 9.26 -29.47
CA GLN A 90 -33.49 9.31 -30.08
C GLN A 90 -32.45 9.83 -29.10
N GLN A 91 -32.75 10.89 -28.34
CA GLN A 91 -31.85 11.43 -27.33
C GLN A 91 -31.57 10.39 -26.26
N ARG A 92 -32.60 9.70 -25.77
CA ARG A 92 -32.45 8.63 -24.77
C ARG A 92 -31.57 7.48 -25.27
N ILE A 93 -31.79 7.01 -26.49
CA ILE A 93 -30.98 5.94 -27.09
C ILE A 93 -29.53 6.40 -27.32
N SER A 94 -29.35 7.63 -27.79
CA SER A 94 -28.01 8.21 -28.04
C SER A 94 -27.21 8.35 -26.75
N ASN A 95 -27.85 8.78 -25.67
CA ASN A 95 -27.22 8.85 -24.35
C ASN A 95 -26.77 7.46 -23.85
N GLU A 96 -27.55 6.40 -24.11
CA GLU A 96 -27.18 5.03 -23.78
C GLU A 96 -25.98 4.54 -24.59
N ILE A 97 -25.92 4.84 -25.89
CA ILE A 97 -24.76 4.55 -26.73
C ILE A 97 -23.52 5.26 -26.19
N ALA A 98 -23.62 6.56 -25.88
CA ALA A 98 -22.51 7.34 -25.32
C ALA A 98 -22.06 6.82 -23.94
N ARG A 99 -22.98 6.32 -23.13
CA ARG A 99 -22.66 5.66 -21.85
C ARG A 99 -21.88 4.36 -22.06
N LEU A 100 -22.31 3.52 -23.01
CA LEU A 100 -21.64 2.26 -23.32
C LEU A 100 -20.26 2.47 -23.95
N ASN A 101 -20.09 3.47 -24.83
CA ASN A 101 -18.79 3.82 -25.40
C ASN A 101 -17.79 4.24 -24.31
N ARG A 102 -18.19 5.12 -23.38
CA ARG A 102 -17.35 5.49 -22.22
C ARG A 102 -16.99 4.29 -21.35
N TYR A 103 -17.92 3.35 -21.20
CA TYR A 103 -17.63 2.12 -20.45
C TYR A 103 -16.64 1.21 -21.20
N LEU A 104 -16.75 1.13 -22.53
CA LEU A 104 -15.82 0.38 -23.37
C LEU A 104 -14.39 0.96 -23.29
N GLU A 105 -14.25 2.28 -23.34
CA GLU A 105 -12.95 2.97 -23.16
C GLU A 105 -12.33 2.64 -21.80
N LYS A 106 -13.13 2.71 -20.72
CA LYS A 106 -12.69 2.33 -19.38
C LYS A 106 -12.18 0.87 -19.33
N LEU A 107 -12.92 -0.06 -19.94
CA LEU A 107 -12.50 -1.47 -19.97
C LEU A 107 -11.20 -1.68 -20.77
N GLN A 108 -10.97 -0.90 -21.83
CA GLN A 108 -9.73 -0.94 -22.59
C GLN A 108 -8.53 -0.47 -21.76
N GLU A 109 -8.68 0.63 -21.03
CA GLU A 109 -7.65 1.13 -20.11
C GLU A 109 -7.34 0.11 -19.02
N GLN A 110 -8.37 -0.47 -18.40
CA GLN A 110 -8.23 -1.51 -17.39
C GLN A 110 -7.52 -2.75 -17.96
N LEU A 111 -7.88 -3.20 -19.16
CA LEU A 111 -7.26 -4.36 -19.80
C LEU A 111 -5.76 -4.14 -20.04
N ILE A 112 -5.34 -2.95 -20.48
CA ILE A 112 -3.92 -2.62 -20.64
C ILE A 112 -3.20 -2.74 -19.29
N GLN A 113 -3.78 -2.17 -18.24
CA GLN A 113 -3.21 -2.22 -16.90
C GLN A 113 -3.10 -3.67 -16.37
N ILE A 114 -4.14 -4.50 -16.55
CA ILE A 114 -4.13 -5.91 -16.13
C ILE A 114 -3.05 -6.69 -16.88
N LYS A 115 -2.90 -6.47 -18.20
CA LYS A 115 -1.83 -7.10 -19.00
C LYS A 115 -0.44 -6.67 -18.52
N SER A 116 -0.25 -5.39 -18.22
CA SER A 116 1.00 -4.89 -17.63
C SER A 116 1.27 -5.54 -16.27
N LEU A 117 0.27 -5.64 -15.39
CA LEU A 117 0.42 -6.30 -14.09
C LEU A 117 0.79 -7.77 -14.24
N LYS A 118 0.11 -8.52 -15.13
CA LYS A 118 0.45 -9.92 -15.43
C LYS A 118 1.91 -10.07 -15.83
N PHE A 119 2.37 -9.20 -16.75
CA PHE A 119 3.78 -9.18 -17.16
C PHE A 119 4.70 -8.95 -15.96
N LEU A 120 4.44 -7.92 -15.14
CA LEU A 120 5.25 -7.61 -13.96
C LEU A 120 5.28 -8.77 -12.94
N PHE A 121 4.17 -9.47 -12.72
CA PHE A 121 4.12 -10.64 -11.85
C PHE A 121 4.93 -11.83 -12.36
N SER A 122 5.11 -11.93 -13.68
CA SER A 122 5.92 -12.99 -14.30
C SER A 122 7.44 -12.78 -14.16
N LEU A 123 7.87 -11.56 -13.82
CA LEU A 123 9.29 -11.22 -13.69
C LEU A 123 9.88 -11.73 -12.37
N SER A 124 11.14 -12.19 -12.44
CA SER A 124 11.96 -12.42 -11.24
C SER A 124 12.29 -11.09 -10.53
N PRO A 125 12.67 -11.09 -9.24
CA PRO A 125 12.99 -9.84 -8.54
C PRO A 125 14.06 -8.96 -9.23
N PRO A 126 15.17 -9.50 -9.76
CA PRO A 126 16.14 -8.69 -10.51
C PRO A 126 15.55 -8.08 -11.79
N GLU A 127 14.77 -8.84 -12.55
CA GLU A 127 14.13 -8.36 -13.78
C GLU A 127 13.07 -7.30 -13.49
N LEU A 128 12.27 -7.50 -12.43
CA LEU A 128 11.28 -6.55 -11.96
C LEU A 128 11.92 -5.21 -11.60
N PHE A 129 13.05 -5.25 -10.90
CA PHE A 129 13.83 -4.06 -10.57
C PHE A 129 14.37 -3.36 -11.83
N GLN A 130 14.94 -4.12 -12.77
CA GLN A 130 15.43 -3.55 -14.04
C GLN A 130 14.31 -2.92 -14.87
N GLU A 131 13.13 -3.53 -14.91
CA GLU A 131 11.96 -2.97 -15.57
C GLU A 131 11.49 -1.68 -14.89
N ALA A 132 11.45 -1.67 -13.55
CA ALA A 132 11.13 -0.48 -12.77
C ALA A 132 12.12 0.67 -13.03
N LEU A 133 13.42 0.39 -13.23
CA LEU A 133 14.41 1.41 -13.56
C LEU A 133 14.21 2.00 -14.96
N LYS A 134 13.85 1.16 -15.93
CA LYS A 134 13.76 1.57 -17.35
C LYS A 134 12.43 2.22 -17.69
N ASN A 135 11.36 1.84 -17.02
CA ASN A 135 10.00 2.21 -17.40
C ASN A 135 9.24 2.83 -16.22
N LYS A 136 8.94 4.13 -16.34
CA LYS A 136 8.21 4.90 -15.33
C LYS A 136 6.80 4.34 -15.07
N SER A 137 6.09 3.90 -16.11
CA SER A 137 4.75 3.33 -15.95
C SER A 137 4.79 2.00 -15.18
N SER A 138 5.79 1.16 -15.46
CA SER A 138 6.05 -0.06 -14.69
C SER A 138 6.39 0.26 -13.24
N ALA A 139 7.25 1.24 -12.98
CA ALA A 139 7.57 1.69 -11.62
C ALA A 139 6.32 2.14 -10.85
N LEU A 140 5.45 2.94 -11.47
CA LEU A 140 4.18 3.37 -10.88
C LEU A 140 3.27 2.20 -10.52
N LEU A 141 3.15 1.20 -11.39
CA LEU A 141 2.34 0.00 -11.14
C LEU A 141 2.92 -0.85 -10.01
N ILE A 142 4.24 -1.04 -10.00
CA ILE A 142 4.94 -1.79 -8.94
C ILE A 142 4.70 -1.11 -7.59
N ILE A 143 4.89 0.20 -7.51
CA ILE A 143 4.73 1.00 -6.28
C ILE A 143 3.30 0.96 -5.75
N LYS A 144 2.29 0.96 -6.63
CA LYS A 144 0.87 0.90 -6.25
C LYS A 144 0.43 -0.53 -5.85
N ASN A 145 1.24 -1.55 -6.13
CA ASN A 145 0.93 -2.94 -5.80
C ASN A 145 1.82 -3.49 -4.67
N SER A 146 1.21 -3.79 -3.52
CA SER A 146 1.93 -4.24 -2.30
C SER A 146 2.78 -5.49 -2.52
N THR A 147 2.30 -6.46 -3.30
CA THR A 147 3.01 -7.72 -3.57
C THR A 147 4.23 -7.51 -4.48
N LEU A 148 4.12 -6.63 -5.48
CA LEU A 148 5.24 -6.32 -6.37
C LEU A 148 6.30 -5.48 -5.66
N ILE A 149 5.90 -4.40 -4.97
CA ILE A 149 6.85 -3.54 -4.29
C ILE A 149 7.61 -4.26 -3.17
N ALA A 150 6.99 -5.24 -2.51
CA ALA A 150 7.65 -6.07 -1.50
C ALA A 150 8.88 -6.83 -2.05
N LYS A 151 8.93 -7.10 -3.36
CA LYS A 151 10.09 -7.72 -4.03
C LYS A 151 11.24 -6.73 -4.30
N ILE A 152 11.01 -5.42 -4.12
CA ILE A 152 12.02 -4.37 -4.27
C ILE A 152 12.58 -4.00 -2.89
N SER A 153 13.89 -4.11 -2.73
CA SER A 153 14.56 -3.78 -1.46
C SER A 153 14.53 -2.28 -1.18
N ASN A 154 14.71 -1.91 0.09
CA ASN A 154 14.77 -0.51 0.52
C ASN A 154 15.86 0.30 -0.22
N ALA A 155 17.04 -0.28 -0.42
CA ALA A 155 18.12 0.36 -1.18
C ALA A 155 17.77 0.55 -2.67
N GLN A 156 17.06 -0.40 -3.26
CA GLN A 156 16.63 -0.33 -4.67
C GLN A 156 15.55 0.74 -4.91
N MET A 157 14.70 1.02 -3.91
CA MET A 157 13.63 2.03 -4.04
C MET A 157 14.15 3.41 -4.44
N LEU A 158 15.32 3.81 -3.93
CA LEU A 158 15.94 5.10 -4.25
C LEU A 158 16.32 5.23 -5.73
N LEU A 159 16.48 4.11 -6.43
CA LEU A 159 16.94 4.10 -7.81
C LEU A 159 15.77 4.18 -8.82
N ILE A 160 14.54 3.84 -8.40
CA ILE A 160 13.35 3.80 -9.27
C ILE A 160 12.48 5.07 -9.13
N THR A 161 13.07 6.19 -8.71
CA THR A 161 12.34 7.44 -8.45
C THR A 161 11.87 8.15 -9.71
N HIS A 162 12.55 7.93 -10.85
CA HIS A 162 12.34 8.65 -12.12
C HIS A 162 12.32 10.17 -12.00
N GLN A 163 12.89 10.73 -10.92
CA GLN A 163 12.75 12.13 -10.52
C GLN A 163 11.29 12.63 -10.54
N ASP A 164 10.33 11.73 -10.29
CA ASP A 164 8.91 12.03 -10.30
C ASP A 164 8.38 12.25 -8.87
N PRO A 165 7.79 13.42 -8.55
CA PRO A 165 7.32 13.71 -7.20
C PRO A 165 6.21 12.76 -6.69
N GLU A 166 5.34 12.23 -7.56
CA GLU A 166 4.29 11.28 -7.15
C GLU A 166 4.92 9.94 -6.77
N ILE A 167 5.89 9.48 -7.55
CA ILE A 167 6.67 8.27 -7.25
C ILE A 167 7.42 8.46 -5.94
N ILE A 168 8.13 9.56 -5.76
CA ILE A 168 8.93 9.83 -4.55
C ILE A 168 8.04 9.85 -3.30
N LYS A 169 6.88 10.51 -3.36
CA LYS A 169 5.91 10.53 -2.24
C LYS A 169 5.33 9.15 -1.94
N SER A 170 5.06 8.36 -2.98
CA SER A 170 4.56 7.00 -2.82
C SER A 170 5.63 6.11 -2.16
N LEU A 171 6.89 6.21 -2.60
CA LEU A 171 8.02 5.52 -2.00
C LEU A 171 8.22 5.92 -0.53
N ALA A 172 8.15 7.22 -0.20
CA ALA A 172 8.23 7.68 1.19
C ALA A 172 7.12 7.07 2.06
N SER A 173 5.90 6.94 1.52
CA SER A 173 4.79 6.30 2.22
C SER A 173 5.02 4.80 2.42
N ILE A 174 5.56 4.10 1.41
CA ILE A 174 5.91 2.68 1.53
C ILE A 174 7.02 2.48 2.57
N VAL A 175 8.09 3.27 2.51
CA VAL A 175 9.20 3.22 3.46
C VAL A 175 8.71 3.43 4.89
N ALA A 176 7.75 4.35 5.10
CA ALA A 176 7.18 4.59 6.41
C ALA A 176 6.40 3.40 6.99
N THR A 177 5.80 2.57 6.13
CA THR A 177 5.08 1.35 6.54
C THR A 177 5.98 0.13 6.68
N ARG A 178 7.21 0.19 6.17
CA ARG A 178 8.20 -0.88 6.34
C ARG A 178 8.82 -0.82 7.72
N GLU A 179 9.49 -1.90 8.08
CA GLU A 179 10.27 -1.94 9.31
C GLU A 179 11.34 -0.84 9.33
N TYR A 180 11.41 -0.12 10.44
CA TYR A 180 12.35 0.96 10.61
C TYR A 180 13.73 0.39 10.95
N THR A 181 14.71 0.60 10.08
CA THR A 181 16.09 0.13 10.23
C THR A 181 17.07 1.30 10.31
N PHE A 182 18.35 1.01 10.50
CA PHE A 182 19.41 2.02 10.46
C PHE A 182 19.57 2.68 9.07
N GLU A 183 19.09 2.04 8.00
CA GLU A 183 19.10 2.60 6.64
C GLU A 183 17.94 3.57 6.41
N THR A 184 16.83 3.40 7.13
CA THR A 184 15.59 4.19 6.95
C THR A 184 15.81 5.71 7.00
N PRO A 185 16.56 6.29 7.97
CA PRO A 185 16.88 7.72 7.95
C PRO A 185 17.62 8.17 6.69
N HIS A 186 18.56 7.36 6.19
CA HIS A 186 19.32 7.66 4.98
C HIS A 186 18.44 7.66 3.74
N ILE A 187 17.48 6.74 3.68
CA ILE A 187 16.49 6.66 2.60
C ILE A 187 15.59 7.91 2.62
N PHE A 188 15.06 8.30 3.78
CA PHE A 188 14.25 9.53 3.88
C PHE A 188 15.05 10.78 3.52
N ALA A 189 16.31 10.87 3.94
CA ALA A 189 17.21 11.96 3.57
C ALA A 189 17.42 12.02 2.04
N ALA A 190 17.67 10.88 1.39
CA ALA A 190 17.83 10.81 -0.06
C ALA A 190 16.54 11.18 -0.80
N LEU A 191 15.37 10.71 -0.34
CA LEU A 191 14.08 11.08 -0.93
C LEU A 191 13.82 12.59 -0.83
N LYS A 192 14.16 13.24 0.29
CA LYS A 192 14.06 14.71 0.44
C LYS A 192 14.98 15.46 -0.53
N GLN A 193 16.13 14.90 -0.89
CA GLN A 193 17.04 15.49 -1.88
C GLN A 193 16.50 15.37 -3.32
N HIS A 194 15.66 14.37 -3.60
CA HIS A 194 15.03 14.19 -4.91
C HIS A 194 13.84 15.12 -5.18
N VAL A 195 13.35 15.86 -4.18
CA VAL A 195 12.25 16.81 -4.34
C VAL A 195 12.71 18.25 -4.14
N GLN A 196 12.19 19.14 -4.99
CA GLN A 196 12.53 20.57 -4.91
C GLN A 196 11.54 21.35 -4.03
N ALA A 197 10.26 21.02 -4.10
CA ALA A 197 9.20 21.73 -3.39
C ALA A 197 9.27 21.48 -1.88
N GLU A 198 9.19 22.56 -1.09
CA GLU A 198 9.26 22.47 0.37
C GLU A 198 8.06 21.72 0.95
N SER A 199 6.90 21.80 0.29
CA SER A 199 5.72 21.00 0.65
C SER A 199 5.96 19.49 0.50
N ASP A 200 6.68 19.07 -0.53
CA ASP A 200 7.01 17.65 -0.74
C ASP A 200 8.06 17.18 0.28
N LYS A 201 9.06 18.02 0.60
CA LYS A 201 10.00 17.73 1.70
C LYS A 201 9.28 17.60 3.04
N GLY A 202 8.33 18.50 3.30
CA GLY A 202 7.46 18.46 4.49
C GLY A 202 6.69 17.14 4.57
N PHE A 203 6.02 16.74 3.49
CA PHE A 203 5.33 15.45 3.41
C PHE A 203 6.26 14.27 3.70
N ILE A 204 7.46 14.24 3.12
CA ILE A 204 8.44 13.16 3.38
C ILE A 204 8.88 13.17 4.85
N GLY A 205 9.06 14.35 5.46
CA GLY A 205 9.35 14.50 6.88
C GLY A 205 8.22 13.99 7.79
N GLU A 206 6.97 14.24 7.43
CA GLU A 206 5.81 13.67 8.15
C GLU A 206 5.79 12.14 8.09
N LYS A 207 6.11 11.56 6.93
CA LYS A 207 6.22 10.09 6.76
C LYS A 207 7.36 9.49 7.58
N GLU A 208 8.51 10.16 7.63
CA GLU A 208 9.61 9.75 8.50
C GLU A 208 9.19 9.78 9.98
N ASN A 209 8.53 10.85 10.41
CA ASN A 209 8.07 10.99 11.79
C ASN A 209 7.02 9.92 12.16
N ALA A 210 6.14 9.55 11.23
CA ALA A 210 5.19 8.45 11.41
C ALA A 210 5.91 7.10 11.58
N ALA A 211 6.93 6.83 10.75
CA ALA A 211 7.73 5.60 10.84
C ALA A 211 8.47 5.51 12.19
N ILE A 212 9.01 6.64 12.68
CA ILE A 212 9.65 6.73 14.00
C ILE A 212 8.61 6.54 15.11
N HIS A 213 7.40 7.10 14.98
CA HIS A 213 6.35 6.91 15.97
C HIS A 213 5.99 5.42 16.13
N ASP A 214 5.82 4.70 15.03
CA ASP A 214 5.56 3.25 15.05
C ASP A 214 6.72 2.47 15.69
N LEU A 215 7.97 2.87 15.41
CA LEU A 215 9.15 2.33 16.09
C LEU A 215 9.07 2.55 17.61
N LEU A 216 8.77 3.76 18.06
CA LEU A 216 8.67 4.09 19.49
C LEU A 216 7.55 3.31 20.19
N LEU A 217 6.40 3.11 19.53
CA LEU A 217 5.32 2.26 20.04
C LEU A 217 5.78 0.82 20.24
N LYS A 218 6.48 0.24 19.26
CA LYS A 218 7.04 -1.11 19.36
C LYS A 218 8.05 -1.23 20.50
N ILE A 219 8.95 -0.25 20.66
CA ILE A 219 9.90 -0.22 21.79
C ILE A 219 9.15 -0.17 23.12
N ASN A 220 8.14 0.70 23.23
CA ASN A 220 7.35 0.84 24.45
C ASN A 220 6.66 -0.48 24.84
N ASN A 221 5.97 -1.12 23.88
CA ASN A 221 5.28 -2.39 24.11
C ASN A 221 6.23 -3.50 24.56
N TYR A 222 7.43 -3.55 23.99
CA TYR A 222 8.45 -4.50 24.41
C TYR A 222 8.91 -4.28 25.85
N LEU A 223 9.23 -3.03 26.20
CA LEU A 223 9.64 -2.68 27.57
C LEU A 223 8.53 -3.00 28.56
N ASP A 224 7.27 -2.70 28.22
CA ASP A 224 6.12 -3.01 29.05
C ASP A 224 5.97 -4.52 29.29
N LYS A 225 6.15 -5.34 28.26
CA LYS A 225 6.13 -6.81 28.37
C LYS A 225 7.27 -7.35 29.24
N LYS A 226 8.49 -6.80 29.11
CA LYS A 226 9.64 -7.18 29.95
C LYS A 226 9.41 -6.81 31.42
N ILE A 227 8.86 -5.62 31.69
CA ILE A 227 8.50 -5.18 33.04
C ILE A 227 7.38 -6.07 33.61
N GLU A 228 6.39 -6.47 32.80
CA GLU A 228 5.34 -7.41 33.22
C GLU A 228 5.87 -8.79 33.62
N ASN A 229 6.77 -9.35 32.82
CA ASN A 229 7.38 -10.64 33.12
C ASN A 229 8.22 -10.59 34.41
N ALA A 230 8.90 -9.47 34.66
CA ALA A 230 9.58 -9.21 35.94
C ALA A 230 8.64 -9.34 37.14
N VAL A 231 7.47 -8.70 37.02
CA VAL A 231 6.47 -8.66 38.09
C VAL A 231 5.86 -10.03 38.32
N LYS A 232 5.63 -10.81 37.25
CA LYS A 232 5.02 -12.15 37.33
C LYS A 232 6.00 -13.22 37.82
N GLY A 233 7.27 -13.15 37.41
CA GLY A 233 8.27 -14.18 37.70
C GLY A 233 8.98 -14.07 39.05
N ASN A 234 8.78 -12.97 39.81
CA ASN A 234 9.59 -12.63 40.99
C ASN A 234 11.12 -12.66 40.74
N ALA A 235 11.53 -12.66 39.48
CA ALA A 235 12.90 -12.69 39.03
C ALA A 235 13.34 -11.27 38.69
N THR A 236 14.59 -10.91 39.01
CA THR A 236 15.22 -9.70 38.46
C THR A 236 15.28 -9.85 36.94
N PRO A 237 14.47 -9.11 36.17
CA PRO A 237 14.26 -9.35 34.73
C PRO A 237 15.44 -8.86 33.87
N TRP A 238 16.47 -8.33 34.50
CA TRP A 238 17.56 -7.59 33.87
C TRP A 238 18.82 -8.46 33.89
N ALA A 239 18.87 -9.46 33.01
CA ALA A 239 20.07 -10.28 32.78
C ALA A 239 21.22 -9.49 32.10
N LEU A 240 20.93 -8.28 31.62
CA LEU A 240 21.93 -7.31 31.18
C LEU A 240 22.40 -6.55 32.42
N GLY A 241 23.59 -6.91 32.88
CA GLY A 241 24.18 -6.43 34.13
C GLY A 241 24.07 -4.91 34.32
N TYR A 242 23.56 -4.53 35.49
CA TYR A 242 23.94 -3.32 36.22
C TYR A 242 23.89 -1.97 35.46
N PHE A 243 22.72 -1.57 34.97
CA PHE A 243 22.41 -0.15 34.70
C PHE A 243 22.20 0.66 36.02
N GLY A 244 23.21 0.72 36.90
CA GLY A 244 23.25 1.67 38.03
C GLY A 244 22.14 1.51 39.08
N SER A 245 21.79 2.63 39.75
CA SER A 245 20.79 2.67 40.83
C SER A 245 19.40 2.25 40.34
N ARG A 246 18.73 1.45 41.16
CA ARG A 246 17.39 0.93 40.90
C ARG A 246 16.36 2.05 41.10
N HIS A 247 15.65 2.39 40.03
CA HIS A 247 14.55 3.36 40.03
C HIS A 247 13.22 2.61 40.05
N GLN A 248 12.19 3.24 40.62
CA GLN A 248 10.87 2.63 40.70
C GLN A 248 9.95 3.19 39.62
N LEU A 249 9.43 2.31 38.76
CA LEU A 249 8.34 2.61 37.84
C LEU A 249 7.02 2.15 38.45
N ASN A 250 6.00 3.00 38.40
CA ASN A 250 4.65 2.63 38.77
C ASN A 250 4.03 1.81 37.63
N LYS A 251 3.47 0.63 37.96
CA LYS A 251 2.70 -0.20 37.04
C LYS A 251 1.42 -0.68 37.74
N GLY A 252 0.33 0.05 37.55
CA GLY A 252 -0.87 -0.08 38.39
C GLY A 252 -0.53 0.21 39.84
N ASP A 253 -0.95 -0.69 40.74
CA ASP A 253 -0.71 -0.56 42.19
C ASP A 253 0.68 -1.05 42.64
N LYS A 254 1.51 -1.54 41.71
CA LYS A 254 2.84 -2.10 42.03
C LYS A 254 3.96 -1.19 41.57
N LYS A 255 5.01 -1.09 42.39
CA LYS A 255 6.27 -0.43 42.02
C LYS A 255 7.29 -1.46 41.58
N VAL A 256 7.82 -1.30 40.38
CA VAL A 256 8.81 -2.22 39.80
C VAL A 256 10.17 -1.55 39.79
N SER A 257 11.15 -2.22 40.40
CA SER A 257 12.54 -1.79 40.36
C SER A 257 13.12 -2.04 38.95
N VAL A 258 13.40 -0.96 38.23
CA VAL A 258 14.05 -0.99 36.92
C VAL A 258 15.39 -0.25 36.99
N PRO A 259 16.31 -0.52 36.06
CA PRO A 259 17.53 0.25 36.01
C PRO A 259 17.31 1.68 35.51
N GLN A 260 18.20 2.60 35.90
CA GLN A 260 18.08 4.03 35.58
C GLN A 260 17.90 4.29 34.08
N GLY A 261 18.66 3.61 33.22
CA GLY A 261 18.54 3.79 31.77
C GLY A 261 17.14 3.41 31.25
N ILE A 262 16.52 2.35 31.79
CA ILE A 262 15.16 1.95 31.40
C ILE A 262 14.13 2.96 31.91
N TYR A 263 14.32 3.50 33.11
CA TYR A 263 13.47 4.56 33.65
C TYR A 263 13.50 5.81 32.77
N GLU A 264 14.70 6.27 32.38
CA GLU A 264 14.89 7.43 31.51
C GLU A 264 14.30 7.20 30.11
N LEU A 265 14.48 6.00 29.52
CA LEU A 265 13.89 5.65 28.24
C LEU A 265 12.35 5.64 28.30
N LYS A 266 11.75 5.08 29.36
CA LYS A 266 10.30 5.11 29.57
C LYS A 266 9.78 6.54 29.70
N TYR A 267 10.50 7.39 30.43
CA TYR A 267 10.15 8.81 30.54
C TYR A 267 10.13 9.52 29.17
N HIS A 268 11.10 9.24 28.30
CA HIS A 268 11.08 9.77 26.92
C HIS A 268 9.92 9.22 26.10
N LEU A 269 9.63 7.91 26.20
CA LEU A 269 8.52 7.26 25.50
C LEU A 269 7.13 7.75 25.95
N ASP A 270 7.00 8.26 27.16
CA ASP A 270 5.77 8.91 27.66
C ASP A 270 5.54 10.31 27.05
N GLN A 271 6.51 10.82 26.29
CA GLN A 271 6.41 12.07 25.52
C GLN A 271 6.10 11.83 24.04
N ARG A 272 5.98 10.58 23.57
CA ARG A 272 5.79 10.23 22.14
C ARG A 272 4.58 10.87 21.47
N ASP A 273 3.55 11.22 22.24
CA ASP A 273 2.32 11.86 21.77
C ASP A 273 2.31 13.37 22.01
N LYS A 274 3.36 13.92 22.64
CA LYS A 274 3.45 15.32 23.09
C LYS A 274 4.45 16.14 22.29
N ILE A 275 5.48 15.50 21.74
CA ILE A 275 6.51 16.14 20.91
C ILE A 275 6.75 15.26 19.66
N PRO A 276 7.39 15.79 18.60
CA PRO A 276 7.74 14.99 17.42
C PRO A 276 8.46 13.70 17.80
N ALA A 277 8.13 12.61 17.12
CA ALA A 277 8.69 11.29 17.38
C ALA A 277 10.20 11.27 17.09
N SER A 278 10.66 12.04 16.10
CA SER A 278 12.08 12.31 15.85
C SER A 278 12.81 12.82 17.09
N ASP A 279 12.20 13.75 17.83
CA ASP A 279 12.82 14.39 18.99
C ASP A 279 12.90 13.41 20.17
N VAL A 280 11.87 12.57 20.33
CA VAL A 280 11.89 11.47 21.32
C VAL A 280 13.01 10.48 20.99
N LEU A 281 13.12 10.06 19.72
CA LEU A 281 14.16 9.15 19.28
C LEU A 281 15.57 9.73 19.53
N ILE A 282 15.80 11.00 19.20
CA ILE A 282 17.07 11.69 19.46
C ILE A 282 17.37 11.73 20.96
N LYS A 283 16.39 12.07 21.81
CA LYS A 283 16.58 12.07 23.27
C LYS A 283 16.95 10.68 23.81
N MET A 284 16.30 9.63 23.31
CA MET A 284 16.63 8.25 23.66
C MET A 284 18.05 7.89 23.23
N GLN A 285 18.42 8.21 21.98
CA GLN A 285 19.77 7.97 21.45
C GLN A 285 20.85 8.70 22.26
N ASN A 286 20.64 9.98 22.57
CA ASN A 286 21.57 10.78 23.36
C ASN A 286 21.74 10.22 24.79
N THR A 287 20.63 9.84 25.43
CA THR A 287 20.67 9.21 26.76
C THR A 287 21.55 7.96 26.74
N LEU A 288 21.40 7.12 25.71
CA LEU A 288 22.20 5.91 25.54
C LEU A 288 23.68 6.21 25.26
N GLN A 289 23.97 7.19 24.40
CA GLN A 289 25.34 7.59 24.08
C GLN A 289 26.08 8.11 25.31
N ILE A 290 25.43 8.96 26.13
CA ILE A 290 26.00 9.48 27.39
C ILE A 290 26.34 8.32 28.32
N LYS A 291 25.41 7.37 28.52
CA LYS A 291 25.63 6.22 29.40
C LYS A 291 26.75 5.29 28.91
N ASN A 292 26.94 5.19 27.59
CA ASN A 292 28.05 4.44 27.00
C ASN A 292 29.41 5.13 27.28
N ALA A 293 29.48 6.45 27.05
CA ALA A 293 30.69 7.24 27.28
C ALA A 293 31.11 7.27 28.76
N GLU A 294 30.15 7.38 29.69
CA GLU A 294 30.39 7.37 31.13
C GLU A 294 30.97 6.03 31.64
N ARG A 295 30.72 4.92 30.93
CA ARG A 295 31.04 3.57 31.42
C ARG A 295 32.16 2.86 30.65
N LYS A 296 32.61 3.42 29.52
CA LYS A 296 33.58 2.78 28.60
C LYS A 296 33.19 1.34 28.24
N ASP A 297 31.90 1.04 28.26
CA ASP A 297 31.39 -0.32 28.07
C ASP A 297 30.68 -0.40 26.73
N GLU A 298 31.49 -0.65 25.70
CA GLU A 298 31.03 -0.85 24.33
C GLU A 298 30.04 -2.03 24.24
N SER A 299 30.06 -2.95 25.20
CA SER A 299 29.10 -4.05 25.28
C SER A 299 27.67 -3.57 25.51
N MET A 300 27.43 -2.46 26.22
CA MET A 300 26.08 -1.91 26.40
C MET A 300 25.51 -1.32 25.11
N PHE A 301 26.31 -0.56 24.36
CA PHE A 301 25.88 0.00 23.08
C PHE A 301 25.71 -1.09 22.02
N GLN A 302 26.57 -2.11 22.03
CA GLN A 302 26.41 -3.29 21.18
C GLN A 302 25.22 -4.15 21.60
N GLN A 303 24.91 -4.28 22.89
CA GLN A 303 23.72 -4.99 23.38
C GLN A 303 22.43 -4.24 23.05
N PHE A 304 22.43 -2.90 23.07
CA PHE A 304 21.26 -2.11 22.67
C PHE A 304 21.11 -1.99 21.15
N LYS A 305 22.22 -1.88 20.39
CA LYS A 305 22.22 -2.04 18.93
C LYS A 305 21.73 -3.43 18.54
N ARG A 306 22.22 -4.47 19.21
CA ARG A 306 21.70 -5.84 19.10
C ARG A 306 20.23 -5.86 19.47
N LEU A 307 19.78 -5.23 20.56
CA LEU A 307 18.36 -5.19 20.97
C LEU A 307 17.50 -4.52 19.89
N ILE A 308 17.94 -3.42 19.28
CA ILE A 308 17.28 -2.78 18.14
C ILE A 308 17.29 -3.74 16.93
N SER A 309 18.43 -4.35 16.58
CA SER A 309 18.51 -5.35 15.50
C SER A 309 17.67 -6.62 15.76
N TYR A 310 17.53 -7.05 17.01
CA TYR A 310 16.72 -8.17 17.49
C TYR A 310 15.22 -7.83 17.43
N LEU A 311 14.87 -6.58 17.70
CA LEU A 311 13.48 -6.10 17.71
C LEU A 311 12.98 -5.73 16.31
N PHE A 312 13.89 -5.47 15.36
CA PHE A 312 13.55 -4.85 14.08
C PHE A 312 14.16 -5.50 12.82
N GLY A 313 14.37 -6.83 12.83
CA GLY A 313 14.45 -7.64 11.60
C GLY A 313 15.66 -7.40 10.68
N TYR A 314 16.82 -7.96 11.04
CA TYR A 314 17.69 -8.52 9.99
C TYR A 314 16.98 -9.75 9.41
N ALA A 315 17.06 -9.95 8.09
CA ALA A 315 16.62 -11.18 7.45
C ALA A 315 17.18 -12.38 8.23
N GLN A 316 16.32 -13.32 8.60
CA GLN A 316 16.72 -14.56 9.27
C GLN A 316 17.62 -15.38 8.32
N SER A 317 18.91 -15.08 8.27
CA SER A 317 19.89 -16.05 7.81
C SER A 317 20.06 -17.11 8.90
N GLU A 318 20.25 -18.36 8.48
CA GLU A 318 20.42 -19.50 9.38
C GLU A 318 21.63 -19.33 10.34
N GLU A 319 22.63 -18.55 9.93
CA GLU A 319 23.77 -18.15 10.75
C GLU A 319 23.35 -17.22 11.90
N THR A 320 22.46 -16.27 11.63
CA THR A 320 21.97 -15.33 12.64
C THR A 320 21.11 -16.04 13.69
N LEU A 321 20.32 -17.04 13.27
CA LEU A 321 19.50 -17.86 14.16
C LEU A 321 20.36 -18.68 15.15
N LYS A 322 21.50 -19.20 14.69
CA LYS A 322 22.48 -19.92 15.54
C LYS A 322 23.21 -18.97 16.50
N GLU A 323 23.52 -17.75 16.07
CA GLU A 323 24.09 -16.71 16.93
C GLU A 323 23.10 -16.26 18.02
N TYR A 324 21.80 -16.24 17.69
CA TYR A 324 20.71 -15.93 18.62
C TYR A 324 20.49 -17.04 19.65
N GLU A 325 20.49 -18.31 19.23
CA GLU A 325 20.44 -19.45 20.16
C GLU A 325 21.67 -19.47 21.08
N TYR A 326 22.87 -19.22 20.54
CA TYR A 326 24.10 -19.16 21.32
C TYR A 326 24.04 -18.08 22.41
N LEU A 327 23.59 -16.87 22.07
CA LEU A 327 23.49 -15.77 23.02
C LEU A 327 22.41 -16.00 24.09
N GLU A 328 21.31 -16.67 23.74
CA GLU A 328 20.29 -17.06 24.71
C GLU A 328 20.80 -18.15 25.66
N GLN A 329 21.56 -19.14 25.14
CA GLN A 329 22.23 -20.19 25.93
C GLN A 329 23.27 -19.63 26.89
N VAL A 330 24.04 -18.61 26.46
CA VAL A 330 25.00 -17.89 27.31
C VAL A 330 24.29 -17.10 28.40
N ALA A 331 23.20 -16.40 28.07
CA ALA A 331 22.46 -15.57 29.03
C ALA A 331 21.77 -16.40 30.15
N ILE A 332 21.40 -17.65 29.85
CA ILE A 332 20.87 -18.60 30.85
C ILE A 332 21.96 -19.48 31.48
N GLY A 333 23.24 -19.18 31.22
CA GLY A 333 24.40 -19.83 31.85
C GLY A 333 24.70 -21.25 31.36
N LYS A 334 24.15 -21.68 30.21
CA LYS A 334 24.38 -23.00 29.62
C LYS A 334 25.62 -23.06 28.72
N GLN A 335 26.15 -21.93 28.28
CA GLN A 335 27.39 -21.83 27.49
C GLN A 335 28.26 -20.66 27.97
N SER A 336 29.58 -20.83 27.89
CA SER A 336 30.55 -19.77 28.17
C SER A 336 30.96 -19.03 26.90
N ILE A 337 31.20 -17.72 27.03
CA ILE A 337 31.84 -16.94 25.98
C ILE A 337 33.32 -17.31 26.00
N SER A 338 33.82 -17.90 24.91
CA SER A 338 35.23 -18.28 24.75
C SER A 338 36.02 -17.11 24.18
#